data_AF-A0AAW0ZNU9-F1
#
_entry.id   AF-A0AAW0ZNU9-F1
#
_cell.length_a   1.000
_cell.length_b   1.000
_cell.length_c   1.000
_cell.angle_alpha   90.00
_cell.angle_beta   90.00
_cell.angle_gamma   90.00
#
_symmetry.space_group_name_H-M   'P 1'
#
loop_
_entity.id
_entity.type
_entity.pdbx_description
1 polymer ?
#
loop_
_entity_poly.entity_id
_entity_poly.type
_entity_poly.pdbx_seq_one_letter_code
_entity_poly.pdbx_strand_id
1 'polypeptide(L)'
;MVAVKGRKNSNKNLPIFSHEFIIQNHGDIVSCVAMIFVTGLMVQATSPWAYTFIAIHHNITSDVGDPAAPMKYTTGWKDACAVFFSLLITIVMHAVFQDYIFDKVSKRLHLSKVKLAKFNESSQLVLFYILSIIWGIDIIISE
;
A
#
# COMPACT_ATOMS: atom_id res chain seq x y z
N MET A 1 36.53 -18.23 -4.51
CA MET A 1 35.21 -18.87 -4.71
C MET A 1 34.45 -18.74 -3.39
N VAL A 2 33.56 -17.75 -3.29
CA VAL A 2 32.85 -17.47 -2.02
C VAL A 2 31.68 -18.43 -1.92
N ALA A 3 31.76 -19.37 -0.98
CA ALA A 3 30.72 -20.33 -0.69
C ALA A 3 29.46 -19.60 -0.20
N VAL A 4 28.43 -19.57 -1.04
CA VAL A 4 27.07 -19.16 -0.67
C VAL A 4 26.57 -20.18 0.35
N LYS A 5 26.61 -19.80 1.63
CA LYS A 5 26.05 -20.59 2.73
C LYS A 5 24.55 -20.69 2.51
N GLY A 6 24.12 -21.81 1.92
CA GLY A 6 22.71 -22.15 1.74
C GLY A 6 21.98 -21.98 3.07
N ARG A 7 21.02 -21.05 3.09
CA ARG A 7 20.12 -20.83 4.23
C ARG A 7 19.38 -22.14 4.47
N LYS A 8 19.81 -22.86 5.50
CA LYS A 8 19.25 -24.14 5.93
C LYS A 8 17.74 -23.97 6.09
N ASN A 9 17.02 -24.84 5.39
CA ASN A 9 15.63 -25.18 5.60
C ASN A 9 15.47 -25.59 7.08
N SER A 10 15.00 -24.69 7.93
CA SER A 10 14.91 -24.91 9.38
C SER A 10 13.51 -24.61 9.87
N ASN A 11 12.82 -25.71 10.20
CA ASN A 11 11.56 -25.86 10.91
C ASN A 11 10.30 -25.22 10.33
N LYS A 12 9.39 -26.12 9.94
CA LYS A 12 8.04 -25.88 9.44
C LYS A 12 7.07 -25.23 10.44
N ASN A 13 7.55 -24.79 11.60
CA ASN A 13 6.78 -24.01 12.57
C ASN A 13 7.69 -22.90 13.10
N LEU A 14 7.58 -21.71 12.48
CA LEU A 14 8.27 -20.53 12.97
C LEU A 14 7.61 -20.06 14.28
N PRO A 15 8.37 -19.55 15.26
CA PRO A 15 7.80 -19.00 16.49
C PRO A 15 6.76 -17.92 16.17
N ILE A 16 5.64 -17.93 16.91
CA ILE A 16 4.41 -17.13 16.67
C ILE A 16 4.65 -15.60 16.76
N PHE A 17 5.86 -15.16 17.10
CA PHE A 17 6.29 -13.74 17.10
C PHE A 17 7.69 -13.53 16.52
N SER A 18 8.17 -14.46 15.68
CA SER A 18 9.43 -14.24 14.97
C SER A 18 9.28 -13.15 13.90
N HIS A 19 10.33 -12.36 13.67
CA HIS A 19 10.35 -11.36 12.58
C HIS A 19 9.95 -11.96 11.22
N GLU A 20 10.32 -13.20 10.97
CA GLU A 20 10.00 -13.94 9.74
C GLU A 20 8.50 -14.29 9.65
N PHE A 21 7.82 -14.55 10.77
CA PHE A 21 6.38 -14.79 10.79
C PHE A 21 5.58 -13.53 10.47
N ILE A 22 5.98 -12.38 11.04
CA ILE A 22 5.35 -11.09 10.76
C ILE A 22 5.55 -10.71 9.30
N ILE A 23 6.74 -10.92 8.74
CA ILE A 23 7.03 -10.62 7.33
C ILE A 23 6.17 -11.49 6.39
N GLN A 24 6.00 -12.77 6.71
CA GLN A 24 5.19 -13.69 5.89
C GLN A 24 3.70 -13.39 5.96
N ASN A 25 3.18 -12.96 7.11
CA ASN A 25 1.76 -12.71 7.33
C ASN A 25 1.40 -11.22 7.34
N HIS A 26 2.31 -10.33 6.89
CA HIS A 26 2.12 -8.87 7.02
C HIS A 26 0.83 -8.40 6.32
N GLY A 27 0.50 -8.98 5.17
CA GLY A 27 -0.74 -8.67 4.45
C GLY A 27 -1.99 -9.03 5.25
N ASP A 28 -2.03 -10.21 5.86
CA ASP A 28 -3.18 -10.70 6.63
C ASP A 28 -3.35 -9.96 7.96
N ILE A 29 -2.24 -9.63 8.63
CA ILE A 29 -2.28 -8.85 9.88
C ILE A 29 -2.80 -7.44 9.62
N VAL A 30 -2.26 -6.77 8.60
CA VAL A 30 -2.65 -5.39 8.26
C VAL A 30 -4.07 -5.34 7.70
N SER A 31 -4.50 -6.35 6.92
CA SER A 31 -5.88 -6.43 6.44
C SER A 31 -6.88 -6.68 7.57
N CYS A 32 -6.51 -7.48 8.58
CA CYS A 32 -7.32 -7.67 9.78
C CYS A 32 -7.50 -6.35 10.55
N VAL A 33 -6.44 -5.55 10.69
CA VAL A 33 -6.52 -4.21 11.30
C VAL A 33 -7.42 -3.28 10.47
N ALA A 34 -7.29 -3.28 9.14
CA ALA A 34 -8.13 -2.46 8.26
C ALA A 34 -9.62 -2.86 8.35
N MET A 35 -9.91 -4.16 8.45
CA MET A 35 -11.27 -4.69 8.63
C MET A 35 -11.96 -4.13 9.88
N ILE A 36 -11.25 -3.92 10.98
CA ILE A 36 -11.82 -3.32 12.21
C ILE A 36 -12.36 -1.92 11.93
N PHE A 37 -11.61 -1.10 11.17
CA PHE A 37 -12.05 0.24 10.80
C PHE A 37 -13.25 0.21 9.85
N VAL A 38 -13.26 -0.71 8.87
CA VAL A 38 -14.36 -0.88 7.91
C VAL A 38 -15.63 -1.36 8.62
N THR A 39 -15.55 -2.36 9.48
CA THR A 39 -16.68 -2.85 10.28
C THR A 39 -17.16 -1.79 11.27
N GLY A 40 -16.26 -0.96 11.80
CA GLY A 40 -16.60 0.20 12.64
C GLY A 40 -17.50 1.23 11.95
N LEU A 41 -17.53 1.30 10.62
CA LEU A 41 -18.48 2.14 9.87
C LEU A 41 -19.90 1.57 9.88
N MET A 42 -20.05 0.25 9.98
CA MET A 42 -21.35 -0.42 9.92
C MET A 42 -22.16 -0.24 11.21
N VAL A 43 -21.51 0.13 12.31
CA VAL A 43 -22.16 0.37 13.61
C VAL A 43 -22.37 1.88 13.82
N GLN A 44 -23.62 2.28 14.06
CA GLN A 44 -24.01 3.70 14.22
C GLN A 44 -23.21 4.43 15.31
N ALA A 45 -22.86 3.76 16.41
CA ALA A 45 -22.12 4.37 17.52
C ALA A 45 -20.65 4.70 17.17
N THR A 46 -20.00 3.90 16.32
CA THR A 46 -18.58 4.04 15.96
C THR A 46 -18.36 4.73 14.61
N SER A 47 -19.43 4.88 13.81
CA SER A 47 -19.39 5.49 12.49
C SER A 47 -18.74 6.89 12.45
N PRO A 48 -19.04 7.85 13.36
CA PRO A 48 -18.42 9.18 13.32
C PRO A 48 -16.89 9.15 13.53
N TRP A 49 -16.43 8.20 14.33
CA TRP A 49 -15.00 8.00 14.60
C TRP A 49 -14.31 7.33 13.41
N ALA A 50 -14.91 6.28 12.86
CA ALA A 50 -14.36 5.57 11.71
C ALA A 50 -14.36 6.43 10.42
N TYR A 51 -15.37 7.29 10.22
CA TYR A 51 -15.45 8.18 9.08
C TYR A 51 -14.30 9.22 9.03
N THR A 52 -13.73 9.56 10.18
CA THR A 52 -12.55 10.44 10.28
C THR A 52 -11.29 9.82 9.64
N PHE A 53 -11.23 8.50 9.52
CA PHE A 53 -10.10 7.78 8.93
C PHE A 53 -10.24 7.55 7.42
N ILE A 54 -11.41 7.75 6.81
CA ILE A 54 -11.66 7.33 5.42
C ILE A 54 -11.91 8.51 4.49
N ALA A 55 -12.73 9.46 4.92
CA ALA A 55 -13.03 10.62 4.10
C ALA A 55 -11.94 11.68 4.21
N ILE A 56 -11.75 12.45 3.13
CA ILE A 56 -10.97 13.68 3.17
C ILE A 56 -11.79 14.70 3.95
N HIS A 57 -11.26 15.15 5.09
CA HIS A 57 -11.89 16.17 5.91
C HIS A 57 -11.30 17.53 5.55
N HIS A 58 -12.06 18.61 5.77
CA HIS A 58 -11.66 19.99 5.47
C HIS A 58 -11.77 20.44 4.00
N ASN A 59 -12.90 20.14 3.36
CA ASN A 59 -13.33 20.92 2.21
C ASN A 59 -13.77 22.32 2.68
N ILE A 60 -13.08 23.37 2.24
CA ILE A 60 -13.42 24.78 2.56
C ILE A 60 -14.16 25.47 1.41
N THR A 61 -14.81 24.72 0.51
CA THR A 61 -15.70 25.32 -0.48
C THR A 61 -16.79 26.11 0.25
N SER A 62 -16.63 27.43 0.26
CA SER A 62 -17.64 28.36 0.77
C SER A 62 -18.94 28.12 0.01
N ASP A 63 -20.02 27.78 0.71
CA ASP A 63 -21.37 27.59 0.17
C ASP A 63 -22.01 28.92 -0.33
N VAL A 64 -21.19 29.95 -0.57
CA VAL A 64 -21.61 31.36 -0.76
C VAL A 64 -20.97 32.01 -1.99
N GLY A 65 -20.18 31.30 -2.81
CA GLY A 65 -19.54 31.93 -3.96
C GLY A 65 -19.19 30.97 -5.08
N ASP A 66 -20.00 31.02 -6.14
CA ASP A 66 -19.74 30.54 -7.50
C ASP A 66 -19.45 29.02 -7.66
N PRO A 67 -20.35 28.22 -8.27
CA PRO A 67 -20.16 26.78 -8.48
C PRO A 67 -18.99 26.42 -9.43
N ALA A 68 -18.32 27.41 -10.04
CA ALA A 68 -17.13 27.23 -10.86
C ALA A 68 -15.80 27.41 -10.10
N ALA A 69 -15.82 27.74 -8.81
CA ALA A 69 -14.59 27.90 -8.03
C ALA A 69 -13.95 26.53 -7.70
N PRO A 70 -12.63 26.36 -7.91
CA PRO A 70 -11.96 25.10 -7.59
C PRO A 70 -12.07 24.82 -6.08
N MET A 71 -12.52 23.61 -5.73
CA MET A 71 -12.60 23.17 -4.33
C MET A 71 -11.24 23.32 -3.66
N LYS A 72 -11.14 24.25 -2.71
CA LYS A 72 -9.93 24.42 -1.91
C LYS A 72 -10.05 23.50 -0.70
N TYR A 73 -8.98 22.75 -0.44
CA TYR A 73 -8.83 21.94 0.76
C TYR A 73 -7.82 22.61 1.67
N THR A 74 -8.11 22.67 2.96
CA THR A 74 -7.13 23.10 3.97
C THR A 74 -6.59 21.87 4.69
N THR A 75 -5.33 21.91 5.10
CA THR A 75 -4.70 20.81 5.84
C THR A 75 -5.06 20.90 7.31
N GLY A 76 -5.69 19.86 7.84
CA GLY A 76 -6.06 19.78 9.26
C GLY A 76 -5.47 18.57 9.97
N TRP A 77 -5.44 18.59 11.31
CA TRP A 77 -4.89 17.49 12.11
C TRP A 77 -5.62 16.16 11.89
N LYS A 78 -6.91 16.20 11.55
CA LYS A 78 -7.70 14.99 11.24
C LYS A 78 -7.27 14.30 9.95
N ASP A 79 -6.56 15.00 9.05
CA ASP A 79 -6.02 14.39 7.83
C ASP A 79 -4.92 13.39 8.16
N ALA A 80 -4.23 13.53 9.31
CA ALA A 80 -3.26 12.55 9.75
C ALA A 80 -3.89 11.16 9.95
N CYS A 81 -5.14 11.11 10.45
CA CYS A 81 -5.89 9.87 10.56
C CYS A 81 -6.23 9.27 9.18
N ALA A 82 -6.65 10.11 8.24
CA ALA A 82 -6.93 9.68 6.86
C ALA A 82 -5.67 9.19 6.12
N VAL A 83 -4.54 9.88 6.30
CA VAL A 83 -3.23 9.48 5.76
C VAL A 83 -2.78 8.16 6.38
N PHE A 84 -2.95 7.98 7.69
CA PHE A 84 -2.62 6.72 8.37
C PHE A 84 -3.44 5.54 7.81
N PHE A 85 -4.75 5.72 7.64
CA PHE A 85 -5.58 4.67 7.05
C PHE A 85 -5.23 4.41 5.58
N SER A 86 -4.97 5.46 4.79
CA SER A 86 -4.52 5.35 3.40
C SER A 86 -3.18 4.60 3.28
N LEU A 87 -2.29 4.75 4.27
CA LEU A 87 -1.06 3.97 4.38
C LEU A 87 -1.37 2.48 4.64
N LEU A 88 -2.30 2.15 5.53
CA LEU A 88 -2.71 0.75 5.77
C LEU A 88 -3.27 0.11 4.49
N ILE A 89 -4.15 0.81 3.78
CA ILE A 89 -4.70 0.33 2.51
C ILE A 89 -3.60 0.16 1.46
N THR A 90 -2.64 1.08 1.40
CA THR A 90 -1.48 0.97 0.50
C THR A 90 -0.63 -0.26 0.82
N ILE A 91 -0.41 -0.58 2.10
CA ILE A 91 0.30 -1.80 2.51
C ILE A 91 -0.48 -3.05 2.09
N VAL A 92 -1.80 -3.08 2.29
CA VAL A 92 -2.65 -4.20 1.84
C VAL A 92 -2.60 -4.36 0.32
N MET A 93 -2.76 -3.27 -0.43
CA MET A 93 -2.68 -3.29 -1.89
C MET A 93 -1.31 -3.76 -2.38
N HIS A 94 -0.23 -3.35 -1.72
CA HIS A 94 1.12 -3.81 -2.02
C HIS A 94 1.28 -5.31 -1.75
N ALA A 95 0.78 -5.81 -0.62
CA ALA A 95 0.81 -7.24 -0.28
C ALA A 95 0.02 -8.09 -1.29
N VAL A 96 -1.17 -7.64 -1.69
CA VAL A 96 -1.98 -8.27 -2.74
C VAL A 96 -1.23 -8.26 -4.07
N PHE A 97 -0.60 -7.16 -4.45
CA PHE A 97 0.19 -7.11 -5.69
C PHE A 97 1.36 -8.10 -5.68
N GLN A 98 2.05 -8.24 -4.54
CA GLN A 98 3.10 -9.23 -4.37
C GLN A 98 2.57 -10.67 -4.53
N ASP A 99 1.44 -11.00 -3.90
CA ASP A 99 0.88 -12.35 -3.96
C ASP A 99 0.28 -12.69 -5.34
N TYR A 100 -0.42 -11.75 -5.98
CA TYR A 100 -1.09 -12.02 -7.26
C TYR A 100 -0.19 -11.88 -8.49
N ILE A 101 0.70 -10.89 -8.52
CA ILE A 101 1.56 -10.64 -9.69
C ILE A 101 2.91 -11.33 -9.51
N PHE A 102 3.64 -10.99 -8.44
CA PHE A 102 5.01 -11.48 -8.27
C PHE A 102 5.07 -12.99 -8.03
N ASP A 103 4.22 -13.55 -7.16
CA ASP A 103 4.22 -14.99 -6.95
C ASP A 103 3.78 -15.77 -8.20
N LYS A 104 2.83 -15.22 -8.98
CA LYS A 104 2.41 -15.82 -10.25
C LYS A 104 3.53 -15.82 -11.29
N VAL A 105 4.24 -14.70 -11.45
CA VAL A 105 5.40 -14.59 -12.35
C VAL A 105 6.54 -15.50 -11.88
N SER A 106 6.82 -15.52 -10.58
CA SER A 106 7.82 -16.38 -9.95
C SER A 106 7.56 -17.87 -10.22
N LYS A 107 6.32 -18.32 -10.01
CA LYS A 107 5.87 -19.70 -10.28
C LYS A 107 5.96 -20.04 -11.76
N ARG A 108 5.56 -19.12 -12.66
CA ARG A 108 5.62 -19.33 -14.11
C ARG A 108 7.06 -19.43 -14.64
N LEU A 109 7.98 -18.64 -14.08
CA LEU A 109 9.36 -18.55 -14.55
C LEU A 109 10.35 -19.44 -13.78
N HIS A 110 9.89 -20.24 -12.81
CA HIS A 110 10.71 -21.12 -11.96
C HIS A 110 11.98 -20.41 -11.44
N LEU A 111 11.85 -19.15 -11.00
CA LEU A 111 13.00 -18.34 -10.66
C LEU A 111 13.61 -18.75 -9.31
N SER A 112 14.92 -18.96 -9.30
CA SER A 112 15.68 -19.07 -8.06
C SER A 112 15.62 -17.76 -7.26
N LYS A 113 15.80 -17.83 -5.93
CA LYS A 113 15.74 -16.67 -5.02
C LYS A 113 16.62 -15.49 -5.44
N VAL A 114 17.77 -15.77 -6.08
CA VAL A 114 18.69 -14.74 -6.60
C VAL A 114 18.10 -14.01 -7.81
N LYS A 115 17.41 -14.73 -8.70
CA LYS A 115 16.75 -14.14 -9.88
C LYS A 115 15.52 -13.33 -9.48
N LEU A 116 14.79 -13.77 -8.45
CA LEU A 116 13.66 -13.01 -7.90
C LEU A 116 14.10 -11.67 -7.31
N ALA A 117 15.21 -11.65 -6.55
CA ALA A 117 15.74 -10.41 -5.98
C ALA A 117 16.12 -9.40 -7.08
N LYS A 118 16.81 -9.85 -8.14
CA LYS A 118 17.14 -9.02 -9.29
C LYS A 118 15.92 -8.58 -10.09
N PHE A 119 14.90 -9.44 -10.22
CA PHE A 119 13.65 -9.08 -10.86
C PHE A 119 12.91 -8.00 -10.08
N ASN A 120 12.89 -8.07 -8.75
CA ASN A 120 12.27 -7.05 -7.91
C ASN A 120 12.95 -5.67 -8.07
N GLU A 121 14.28 -5.64 -8.01
CA GLU A 121 15.07 -4.43 -8.26
C GLU A 121 14.81 -3.85 -9.66
N SER A 122 14.80 -4.71 -10.68
CA SER A 122 14.47 -4.31 -12.06
C SER A 122 13.03 -3.82 -12.20
N SER A 123 12.07 -4.42 -11.48
CA SER A 123 10.66 -4.05 -11.56
C SER A 123 10.39 -2.67 -10.97
N GLN A 124 11.08 -2.32 -9.87
CA GLN A 124 11.00 -0.98 -9.28
C GLN A 124 11.54 0.09 -10.23
N LEU A 125 12.68 -0.18 -10.89
CA LEU A 125 13.25 0.71 -11.90
C LEU A 125 12.31 0.89 -13.11
N VAL A 126 11.72 -0.20 -13.61
CA VAL A 126 10.77 -0.15 -14.74
C VAL A 126 9.55 0.68 -14.39
N LEU A 127 8.96 0.49 -13.20
CA LEU A 127 7.82 1.29 -12.73
C LEU A 127 8.19 2.78 -12.63
N PHE A 128 9.37 3.09 -12.10
CA PHE A 128 9.86 4.46 -12.02
C PHE A 128 9.96 5.11 -13.41
N TYR A 129 10.59 4.44 -14.39
CA TYR A 129 10.71 4.97 -15.75
C TYR A 129 9.36 5.19 -16.41
N ILE A 130 8.41 4.26 -16.27
CA ILE A 130 7.06 4.40 -16.84
C ILE A 130 6.35 5.61 -16.22
N LEU A 131 6.40 5.76 -14.90
CA LEU A 131 5.78 6.91 -14.22
C LEU A 131 6.44 8.24 -14.62
N SER A 132 7.78 8.28 -14.73
CA SER A 132 8.49 9.47 -15.19
C SER A 132 8.14 9.85 -16.63
N ILE A 133 7.96 8.87 -17.52
CA ILE A 133 7.53 9.11 -18.90
C ILE A 133 6.10 9.65 -18.92
N ILE A 134 5.17 9.02 -18.19
CA ILE A 134 3.78 9.48 -18.10
C ILE A 134 3.72 10.90 -17.57
N TRP A 135 4.45 11.19 -16.49
CA TRP A 135 4.49 12.52 -15.89
C TRP A 135 5.16 13.55 -16.82
N GLY A 136 6.21 13.17 -17.54
CA GLY A 136 6.82 14.02 -18.56
C GLY A 136 5.86 14.34 -19.72
N ILE A 137 5.07 13.36 -20.16
CA ILE A 137 4.03 13.55 -21.18
C ILE A 137 2.93 14.48 -20.66
N ASP A 138 2.49 14.30 -19.41
CA ASP A 138 1.48 15.15 -18.77
C ASP A 138 1.92 16.62 -18.73
N ILE A 139 3.19 16.88 -18.36
CA ILE A 139 3.78 18.23 -18.38
C ILE A 139 3.79 18.81 -19.80
N ILE A 140 4.18 18.02 -20.82
CA ILE A 140 4.22 18.49 -22.21
C ILE A 140 2.82 18.80 -22.76
N ILE A 141 1.79 18.07 -22.34
CA ILE A 141 0.40 18.31 -22.76
C ILE A 141 -0.21 19.50 -22.01
N SER A 142 0.19 19.70 -20.75
CA SER A 142 -0.37 20.73 -19.88
C SER A 142 0.26 22.12 -20.08
N GLU A 143 1.39 22.22 -20.79
CA GLU A 143 2.00 23.46 -21.30
C GLU A 143 1.45 23.82 -22.69
#